data_AF-A0A496ZR41-F1
#
_entry.id   AF-A0A496ZR41-F1
#
_cell.length_a   1.000
_cell.length_b   1.000
_cell.length_c   1.000
_cell.angle_alpha   90.00
_cell.angle_beta   90.00
_cell.angle_gamma   90.00
#
_symmetry.space_group_name_H-M   'P 1'
#
loop_
_entity.id
_entity.type
_entity.pdbx_description
1 polymer ?
#
loop_
_entity_poly.entity_id
_entity_poly.type
_entity_poly.pdbx_seq_one_letter_code
_entity_poly.pdbx_strand_id
1 'polypeptide(L)'
;MIKKISALIIIVSIFVILLSCSEDTTSPKTPDIEITNPKAGFVWGDTVEIQVRVSNTENLEMIKLFIDNDIDSTIIFEDYIYPFNFNWNTEGQRYGKYYIQARLYKTDGTSTKSEIITVTLSPCPVYEEDLQNFQGIT
;
A
#
# COMPACT_ATOMS: atom_id res chain seq x y z
N MET A 1 38.63 -30.02 51.11
CA MET A 1 37.81 -28.87 50.64
C MET A 1 36.77 -29.39 49.67
N ILE A 2 35.51 -29.55 50.10
CA ILE A 2 34.36 -29.82 49.22
C ILE A 2 33.28 -28.81 49.62
N LYS A 3 33.02 -27.84 48.74
CA LYS A 3 32.08 -26.75 48.97
C LYS A 3 30.69 -27.27 48.60
N LYS A 4 29.79 -27.33 49.60
CA LYS A 4 28.36 -27.63 49.41
C LYS A 4 27.76 -26.50 48.57
N ILE A 5 27.62 -26.72 47.26
CA ILE A 5 26.80 -25.86 46.40
C ILE A 5 25.40 -26.47 46.46
N SER A 6 24.58 -25.87 47.31
CA SER A 6 23.21 -26.30 47.59
C SER A 6 22.35 -26.21 46.33
N ALA A 7 21.66 -27.30 46.00
CA ALA A 7 20.76 -27.46 44.86
C ALA A 7 19.59 -26.45 44.78
N LEU A 8 19.48 -25.53 45.75
CA LEU A 8 18.47 -24.47 45.82
C LEU A 8 18.63 -23.40 44.73
N ILE A 9 19.84 -23.14 44.22
CA ILE A 9 20.07 -22.10 43.18
C ILE A 9 19.62 -22.58 41.79
N ILE A 10 19.72 -23.88 41.51
CA ILE A 10 19.36 -24.46 40.20
C ILE A 10 17.83 -24.51 40.02
N ILE A 11 17.07 -24.74 41.10
CA ILE A 11 15.60 -24.78 41.06
C ILE A 11 14.99 -23.38 40.85
N VAL A 12 15.58 -22.33 41.45
CA VAL A 12 15.18 -20.93 41.19
C VAL A 12 15.50 -20.52 39.75
N SER A 13 16.62 -20.99 39.20
CA SER A 13 17.00 -20.72 37.80
C SER A 13 16.11 -21.40 36.77
N ILE A 14 15.45 -22.53 37.11
CA ILE A 14 14.51 -23.25 36.24
C ILE A 14 13.10 -22.64 36.28
N PHE A 15 12.71 -21.98 37.37
CA PHE A 15 11.41 -21.29 37.49
C PHE A 15 11.35 -19.97 36.67
N VAL A 16 12.50 -19.37 36.37
CA VAL A 16 12.60 -18.14 35.55
C VAL A 16 12.48 -18.42 34.04
N ILE A 17 12.71 -19.66 33.60
CA ILE A 17 12.76 -20.01 32.16
C ILE A 17 11.37 -20.41 31.61
N LEU A 18 10.34 -20.55 32.46
CA LEU A 18 8.98 -20.93 32.04
C LEU A 18 8.01 -19.75 31.83
N LEU A 19 8.48 -18.49 31.92
CA LEU A 19 7.61 -17.30 31.81
C LEU A 19 7.94 -16.37 30.64
N SER A 20 8.48 -16.88 29.54
CA SER A 20 8.54 -16.10 28.31
C SER A 20 8.15 -16.93 27.10
N CYS A 21 6.85 -17.22 27.01
CA CYS A 21 6.19 -17.25 25.72
C CYS A 21 5.45 -15.92 25.61
N SER A 22 6.16 -14.85 25.22
CA SER A 22 5.43 -13.72 24.65
C SER A 22 4.80 -14.26 23.37
N GLU A 23 3.48 -14.47 23.37
CA GLU A 23 2.77 -14.60 22.10
C GLU A 23 3.09 -13.33 21.32
N ASP A 24 3.92 -13.47 20.29
CA ASP A 24 4.11 -12.43 19.30
C ASP A 24 2.81 -12.37 18.50
N THR A 25 1.81 -11.71 19.08
CA THR A 25 0.58 -11.35 18.38
C THR A 25 0.88 -10.15 17.50
N THR A 26 1.85 -10.27 16.60
CA THR A 26 1.93 -9.41 15.43
C THR A 26 0.79 -9.82 14.50
N SER A 27 -0.45 -9.47 14.88
CA SER A 27 -1.53 -9.36 13.92
C SER A 27 -1.03 -8.42 12.83
N PRO A 28 -1.19 -8.76 11.54
CA PRO A 28 -0.79 -7.85 10.46
C PRO A 28 -1.46 -6.51 10.72
N LYS A 29 -0.66 -5.46 10.95
CA LYS A 29 -1.20 -4.11 11.07
C LYS A 29 -1.70 -3.75 9.68
N THR A 30 -3.01 -3.79 9.49
CA THR A 30 -3.64 -3.25 8.28
C THR A 30 -3.15 -1.81 8.10
N PRO A 31 -2.69 -1.41 6.90
CA PRO A 31 -2.27 -0.03 6.66
C PRO A 31 -3.40 0.94 7.00
N ASP A 32 -3.06 2.08 7.60
CA ASP A 32 -4.08 3.10 7.93
C ASP A 32 -4.70 3.71 6.66
N ILE A 33 -4.00 3.59 5.52
CA ILE A 33 -4.40 4.00 4.18
C ILE A 33 -3.91 2.99 3.14
N GLU A 34 -4.77 2.60 2.20
CA GLU A 34 -4.48 1.63 1.14
C GLU A 34 -5.10 2.08 -0.19
N ILE A 35 -4.33 2.03 -1.28
CA ILE A 35 -4.89 2.13 -2.64
C ILE A 35 -5.43 0.74 -3.02
N THR A 36 -6.74 0.64 -3.18
CA THR A 36 -7.42 -0.62 -3.45
C THR A 36 -7.62 -0.88 -4.94
N ASN A 37 -7.74 0.20 -5.73
CA ASN A 37 -7.78 0.19 -7.19
C ASN A 37 -7.00 1.42 -7.70
N PRO A 38 -6.23 1.32 -8.79
CA PRO A 38 -5.83 0.08 -9.48
C PRO A 38 -4.90 -0.79 -8.63
N LYS A 39 -4.77 -2.07 -9.00
CA LYS A 39 -3.66 -2.91 -8.55
C LYS A 39 -2.43 -2.67 -9.44
N ALA A 40 -1.27 -3.09 -8.97
CA ALA A 40 -0.05 -3.02 -9.78
C ALA A 40 -0.23 -3.83 -11.08
N GLY A 41 0.18 -3.27 -12.21
CA GLY A 41 -0.03 -3.89 -13.52
C GLY A 41 -0.32 -2.89 -14.63
N PHE A 42 -1.08 -3.33 -15.64
CA PHE A 42 -1.46 -2.49 -16.76
C PHE A 42 -2.77 -1.74 -16.47
N VAL A 43 -2.82 -0.48 -16.91
CA VAL A 43 -4.04 0.34 -16.96
C VAL A 43 -4.17 0.95 -18.34
N TRP A 44 -5.39 1.26 -18.76
CA TRP A 44 -5.71 1.77 -20.09
C TRP A 44 -7.00 2.59 -20.06
N GLY A 45 -7.29 3.28 -21.16
CA GLY A 45 -8.44 4.16 -21.31
C GLY A 45 -8.11 5.63 -21.05
N ASP A 46 -9.12 6.48 -21.17
CA ASP A 46 -8.99 7.94 -21.03
C ASP A 46 -9.09 8.39 -19.56
N THR A 47 -9.56 7.51 -18.67
CA THR A 47 -9.61 7.77 -17.23
C THR A 47 -9.38 6.48 -16.45
N VAL A 48 -8.51 6.56 -15.45
CA VAL A 48 -8.28 5.49 -14.47
C VAL A 48 -8.87 5.93 -13.14
N GLU A 49 -9.84 5.16 -12.63
CA GLU A 49 -10.40 5.36 -11.29
C GLU A 49 -9.43 4.84 -10.23
N ILE A 50 -9.17 5.66 -9.20
CA ILE A 50 -8.28 5.35 -8.09
C ILE A 50 -9.09 5.37 -6.80
N GLN A 51 -9.26 4.20 -6.19
CA GLN A 51 -10.05 4.01 -4.98
C GLN A 51 -9.13 3.85 -3.77
N VAL A 52 -9.31 4.70 -2.75
CA VAL A 52 -8.47 4.70 -1.54
C VAL A 52 -9.30 4.33 -0.32
N ARG A 53 -8.84 3.31 0.41
CA ARG A 53 -9.41 2.90 1.70
C ARG A 53 -8.62 3.54 2.83
N VAL A 54 -9.34 3.98 3.86
CA VAL A 54 -8.77 4.43 5.14
C VAL A 54 -9.40 3.59 6.25
N SER A 55 -8.58 3.01 7.13
CA SER A 55 -9.07 2.13 8.19
C SER A 55 -9.65 2.90 9.38
N ASN A 56 -9.13 4.10 9.67
CA ASN A 56 -9.60 5.01 10.72
C ASN A 56 -9.72 6.45 10.19
N THR A 57 -10.96 6.93 10.10
CA THR A 57 -11.30 8.28 9.60
C THR A 57 -11.42 9.33 10.71
N GLU A 58 -11.16 9.01 11.98
CA GLU A 58 -11.13 9.98 13.06
C GLU A 58 -10.04 11.03 12.81
N ASN A 59 -10.41 12.30 13.04
CA ASN A 59 -9.53 13.45 12.84
C ASN A 59 -8.96 13.56 11.41
N LEU A 60 -9.61 12.92 10.43
CA LEU A 60 -9.28 13.06 9.03
C LEU A 60 -9.39 14.54 8.62
N GLU A 61 -8.31 15.06 8.04
CA GLU A 61 -8.29 16.41 7.46
C GLU A 61 -8.40 16.34 5.94
N MET A 62 -7.53 15.56 5.29
CA MET A 62 -7.54 15.38 3.83
C MET A 62 -6.73 14.16 3.40
N ILE A 63 -6.93 13.74 2.15
CA ILE A 63 -5.98 12.90 1.40
C ILE A 63 -5.39 13.68 0.25
N LYS A 64 -4.10 13.45 0.00
CA LYS A 64 -3.43 13.83 -1.25
C LYS A 64 -3.04 12.59 -2.04
N LEU A 65 -3.36 12.57 -3.33
CA LEU A 65 -2.94 11.53 -4.26
C LEU A 65 -1.80 12.05 -5.13
N PHE A 66 -0.72 11.26 -5.22
CA PHE A 66 0.47 11.54 -6.00
C PHE A 66 0.58 10.51 -7.14
N ILE A 67 0.76 10.98 -8.38
CA ILE A 67 0.94 10.13 -9.58
C ILE A 67 2.03 10.72 -10.45
N ASP A 68 3.14 10.02 -10.65
CA ASP A 68 4.28 10.52 -11.42
C ASP A 68 4.98 9.42 -12.25
N ASN A 69 5.67 9.82 -13.33
CA ASN A 69 6.52 8.99 -14.18
C ASN A 69 8.03 9.03 -13.81
N ASP A 70 8.45 9.99 -12.98
CA ASP A 70 9.78 10.06 -12.33
C ASP A 70 9.61 10.16 -10.80
N ILE A 71 10.70 10.12 -10.02
CA ILE A 71 10.63 10.38 -8.57
C ILE A 71 10.73 11.90 -8.36
N ASP A 72 9.69 12.49 -7.75
CA ASP A 72 9.58 13.86 -7.21
C ASP A 72 9.05 14.99 -8.13
N SER A 73 8.12 14.72 -9.04
CA SER A 73 7.42 15.76 -9.81
C SER A 73 6.01 15.41 -10.34
N THR A 74 4.96 15.86 -9.63
CA THR A 74 3.61 16.12 -10.21
C THR A 74 2.81 14.84 -10.47
N ILE A 75 1.58 14.60 -10.00
CA ILE A 75 0.32 15.39 -9.91
C ILE A 75 -0.29 15.25 -8.51
N ILE A 76 -0.98 16.28 -8.00
CA ILE A 76 -1.69 16.24 -6.70
C ILE A 76 -3.20 16.35 -6.93
N PHE A 77 -3.95 15.34 -6.47
CA PHE A 77 -5.38 15.51 -6.19
C PHE A 77 -5.58 15.62 -4.69
N GLU A 78 -6.55 16.42 -4.26
CA GLU A 78 -6.92 16.53 -2.85
C GLU A 78 -8.40 16.20 -2.69
N ASP A 79 -8.72 15.48 -1.62
CA ASP A 79 -10.10 15.24 -1.21
C ASP A 79 -10.19 15.27 0.32
N TYR A 80 -11.29 15.82 0.80
CA TYR A 80 -11.57 16.09 2.22
C TYR A 80 -12.72 15.22 2.74
N ILE A 81 -13.40 14.45 1.86
CA ILE A 81 -14.62 13.72 2.21
C ILE A 81 -14.47 12.23 1.90
N TYR A 82 -14.63 11.38 2.92
CA TYR A 82 -14.71 9.93 2.74
C TYR A 82 -16.08 9.52 2.18
N PRO A 83 -16.20 8.55 1.23
CA PRO A 83 -15.15 7.67 0.70
C PRO A 83 -14.33 8.31 -0.44
N PHE A 84 -13.03 7.98 -0.50
CA PHE A 84 -12.08 8.60 -1.41
C PHE A 84 -12.00 7.88 -2.76
N ASN A 85 -12.40 8.58 -3.81
CA ASN A 85 -12.30 8.14 -5.19
C ASN A 85 -11.76 9.28 -6.07
N PHE A 86 -10.70 9.01 -6.81
CA PHE A 86 -10.06 9.96 -7.70
C PHE A 86 -10.16 9.49 -9.15
N ASN A 87 -10.38 10.40 -10.07
CA ASN A 87 -10.37 10.12 -11.51
C ASN A 87 -9.11 10.69 -12.13
N TRP A 88 -8.13 9.82 -12.42
CA TRP A 88 -6.93 10.21 -13.13
C TRP A 88 -7.21 10.23 -14.64
N ASN A 89 -7.32 11.43 -15.22
CA ASN A 89 -7.41 11.60 -16.67
C ASN A 89 -6.07 11.21 -17.32
N THR A 90 -6.10 10.17 -18.14
CA THR A 90 -4.96 9.61 -18.86
C THR A 90 -4.91 10.02 -20.33
N GLU A 91 -5.89 10.81 -20.80
CA GLU A 91 -5.87 11.40 -22.14
C GLU A 91 -4.64 12.31 -22.30
N GLY A 92 -3.88 12.08 -23.38
CA GLY A 92 -2.65 12.83 -23.67
C GLY A 92 -1.46 12.52 -22.76
N GLN A 93 -1.61 11.64 -21.76
CA GLN A 93 -0.50 11.15 -20.96
C GLN A 93 0.40 10.22 -21.78
N ARG A 94 1.71 10.23 -21.50
CA ARG A 94 2.66 9.37 -22.21
C ARG A 94 2.51 7.93 -21.73
N TYR A 95 2.39 6.98 -22.64
CA TYR A 95 2.47 5.56 -22.29
C TYR A 95 3.80 5.24 -21.58
N GLY A 96 3.71 4.44 -20.51
CA GLY A 96 4.85 4.18 -19.64
C GLY A 96 4.46 3.86 -18.21
N LYS A 97 5.48 3.76 -17.36
CA LYS A 97 5.30 3.47 -15.93
C LYS A 97 4.92 4.73 -15.17
N TYR A 98 4.00 4.57 -14.22
CA TYR A 98 3.59 5.57 -13.26
C TYR A 98 3.61 4.97 -11.84
N TYR A 99 3.97 5.80 -10.86
CA TYR A 99 3.99 5.47 -9.44
C TYR A 99 2.87 6.24 -8.74
N ILE A 100 1.97 5.50 -8.08
CA ILE A 100 0.80 6.07 -7.39
C ILE A 100 0.98 5.90 -5.87
N GLN A 101 0.87 6.98 -5.12
CA GLN A 101 0.87 6.96 -3.65
C GLN A 101 -0.22 7.89 -3.11
N ALA A 102 -0.95 7.44 -2.10
CA ALA A 102 -1.86 8.29 -1.35
C ALA A 102 -1.23 8.69 -0.01
N ARG A 103 -1.53 9.89 0.47
CA ARG A 103 -1.11 10.38 1.78
C ARG A 103 -2.29 10.94 2.53
N LEU A 104 -2.54 10.37 3.70
CA LEU A 104 -3.52 10.81 4.68
C LEU A 104 -2.93 11.92 5.55
N TYR A 105 -3.70 12.96 5.80
CA TYR A 105 -3.41 14.02 6.75
C TYR A 105 -4.51 14.09 7.80
N LYS A 106 -4.12 14.28 9.06
CA LYS A 106 -5.02 14.44 10.20
C LYS A 106 -4.87 15.81 10.84
N THR A 107 -5.93 16.25 11.53
CA THR A 107 -5.99 17.56 12.19
C THR A 107 -5.01 17.73 13.35
N ASP A 108 -4.41 16.63 13.84
CA ASP A 108 -3.32 16.64 14.83
C ASP A 108 -1.93 16.85 14.19
N GLY A 109 -1.87 17.01 12.87
CA GLY A 109 -0.64 17.17 12.09
C GLY A 109 0.03 15.86 11.67
N THR A 110 -0.50 14.70 12.06
CA THR A 110 0.01 13.40 11.66
C THR A 110 -0.25 13.15 10.17
N SER A 111 0.71 12.53 9.49
CA SER A 111 0.53 12.05 8.12
C SER A 111 0.97 10.61 7.95
N THR A 112 0.21 9.85 7.14
CA THR A 112 0.52 8.44 6.82
C THR A 112 0.49 8.25 5.31
N LYS A 113 1.42 7.45 4.78
CA LYS A 113 1.53 7.13 3.35
C LYS A 113 0.99 5.73 3.09
N SER A 114 0.37 5.53 1.94
CA SER A 114 0.13 4.20 1.40
C SER A 114 1.42 3.59 0.86
N GLU A 115 1.39 2.28 0.61
CA GLU A 115 2.31 1.65 -0.32
C GLU A 115 2.25 2.33 -1.70
N ILE A 116 3.36 2.24 -2.45
CA ILE A 116 3.41 2.71 -3.85
C ILE A 116 2.84 1.62 -4.75
N ILE A 117 1.86 1.98 -5.57
CA ILE A 117 1.36 1.12 -6.65
C ILE A 117 2.05 1.54 -7.95
N THR A 118 2.74 0.61 -8.60
CA THR A 118 3.31 0.82 -9.93
C THR A 118 2.34 0.33 -10.99
N VAL A 119 1.91 1.22 -11.88
CA VAL A 119 1.09 0.88 -13.04
C VAL A 119 1.83 1.19 -14.33
N THR A 120 1.46 0.52 -15.41
CA THR A 120 1.93 0.82 -16.77
C THR A 120 0.73 1.26 -17.60
N LEU A 121 0.72 2.52 -18.01
CA LEU A 121 -0.28 3.07 -18.91
C LEU A 121 -0.01 2.58 -20.33
N SER A 122 -1.01 1.95 -20.95
CA SER A 122 -0.95 1.31 -22.26
C SER A 122 -2.13 1.75 -23.15
N PRO A 123 -1.97 1.80 -24.49
CA PRO A 123 -3.04 2.19 -25.43
C PRO A 123 -4.28 1.27 -25.38
N CYS A 124 -4.12 -0.02 -25.09
CA CYS A 124 -5.17 -1.02 -24.84
C CYS A 124 -4.46 -2.33 -24.42
N PRO A 125 -5.01 -3.17 -23.54
CA PRO A 125 -4.49 -4.51 -23.34
C PRO A 125 -4.63 -5.31 -24.64
N VAL A 126 -3.53 -5.90 -25.10
CA VAL A 126 -3.55 -6.88 -26.19
C VAL A 126 -3.66 -8.25 -25.53
N TYR A 127 -4.79 -8.94 -25.71
CA TYR A 127 -4.94 -10.30 -25.21
C TYR A 127 -4.34 -11.29 -26.22
N GLU A 128 -3.71 -12.36 -25.73
CA GLU A 128 -3.11 -13.39 -26.58
C GLU A 128 -4.13 -14.08 -27.50
N GLU A 129 -5.41 -14.12 -27.10
CA GLU A 129 -6.51 -14.60 -27.95
C GLU A 129 -6.77 -13.71 -29.17
N ASP A 130 -6.55 -12.39 -29.04
CA ASP A 130 -6.68 -11.45 -30.15
C ASP A 130 -5.54 -11.60 -31.16
N LEU A 131 -4.34 -12.02 -30.69
CA LEU A 131 -3.20 -12.30 -31.54
C LEU A 131 -3.38 -13.58 -32.36
N GLN A 132 -4.06 -14.59 -31.81
CA GLN A 132 -4.33 -15.85 -32.50
C GLN A 132 -5.46 -15.73 -33.54
N ASN A 133 -6.39 -14.80 -33.34
CA ASN A 133 -7.46 -14.50 -34.29
C ASN A 133 -7.10 -13.43 -35.33
N PHE A 134 -5.86 -12.91 -35.32
CA PHE A 134 -5.38 -11.98 -36.32
C PHE A 134 -5.11 -12.70 -37.65
N GLN A 135 -6.19 -13.00 -38.39
CA GLN A 135 -6.11 -13.29 -39.82
C GLN A 135 -5.74 -11.97 -40.49
N GLY A 136 -4.47 -11.79 -40.84
CA GLY A 136 -3.92 -10.52 -41.32
C GLY A 136 -4.80 -9.82 -42.35
N ILE A 137 -4.78 -8.48 -42.32
CA ILE A 137 -5.51 -7.61 -43.26
C ILE A 137 -5.09 -8.00 -44.69
N THR A 138 -6.03 -8.54 -45.48
CA THR A 138 -5.90 -8.71 -46.94
C THR A 138 -6.04 -7.39 -47.66
#